data_AF-A0A0M3JJ00-F1
#
_entry.id   AF-A0A0M3JJ00-F1
#
_cell.length_a   1.000
_cell.length_b   1.000
_cell.length_c   1.000
_cell.angle_alpha   90.00
_cell.angle_beta   90.00
_cell.angle_gamma   90.00
#
_symmetry.space_group_name_H-M   'P 1'
#
loop_
_entity.id
_entity.type
_entity.pdbx_description
1 polymer ?
#
loop_
_entity_poly.entity_id
_entity_poly.type
_entity_poly.pdbx_seq_one_letter_code
_entity_poly.pdbx_strand_id
1 'polypeptide(L)'
;MGRFGQVLGILLVLATNFWVSAGIFQIGELRRMCTNMSDKWQLKLIEREKDTPREVIQYKITRILMELPEDVQDVYKKLLLAERARQDADFDVDMIVLKNRGASEHLLDAMEAIRNITLDMSLSLRDERKEIKMIKRSLNKEDQEILQKCSTEDIASH
;
A
#
# COMPACT_ATOMS: atom_id res chain seq x y z
N MET A 1 32.21 -42.71 -0.84
CA MET A 1 33.10 -41.61 -1.27
C MET A 1 32.73 -41.27 -2.70
N GLY A 2 32.33 -40.08 -3.12
CA GLY A 2 32.17 -38.79 -2.48
C GLY A 2 31.84 -37.80 -3.61
N ARG A 3 30.62 -37.26 -3.57
CA ARG A 3 30.15 -35.95 -4.07
C ARG A 3 31.10 -35.16 -4.97
N PHE A 4 30.68 -34.89 -6.21
CA PHE A 4 30.73 -33.59 -6.92
C PHE A 4 29.80 -33.73 -8.13
N GLY A 5 28.54 -33.28 -8.10
CA GLY A 5 28.12 -31.89 -7.89
C GLY A 5 27.61 -31.41 -9.24
N GLN A 6 26.31 -31.54 -9.55
CA GLN A 6 25.36 -30.44 -9.39
C GLN A 6 25.98 -29.07 -9.70
N VAL A 7 26.37 -28.84 -10.96
CA VAL A 7 26.63 -27.48 -11.47
C VAL A 7 25.90 -27.29 -12.80
N LEU A 8 24.58 -27.45 -12.75
CA LEU A 8 23.67 -26.94 -13.78
C LEU A 8 22.35 -26.52 -13.12
N GLY A 9 22.46 -25.99 -11.89
CA GLY A 9 21.36 -25.59 -11.02
C GLY A 9 21.54 -24.19 -10.44
N ILE A 10 22.23 -23.28 -11.13
CA ILE A 10 22.37 -21.88 -10.71
C ILE A 10 22.29 -20.97 -11.94
N LEU A 11 21.10 -20.84 -12.50
CA LEU A 11 20.75 -19.72 -13.39
C LEU A 11 19.23 -19.48 -13.36
N LEU A 12 18.63 -19.57 -12.16
CA LEU A 12 17.18 -19.45 -11.95
C LEU A 12 16.84 -18.70 -10.65
N VAL A 13 17.62 -17.68 -10.27
CA VAL A 13 17.43 -16.98 -8.97
C VAL A 13 17.40 -15.44 -9.07
N LEU A 14 17.24 -14.81 -10.23
CA LEU A 14 17.10 -13.34 -10.29
C LEU A 14 15.99 -12.84 -11.21
N ALA A 15 14.85 -13.52 -11.20
CA ALA A 15 13.60 -12.97 -11.73
C ALA A 15 12.40 -13.41 -10.89
N THR A 16 12.55 -13.45 -9.56
CA THR A 16 11.40 -13.23 -8.69
C THR A 16 10.97 -11.80 -8.96
N ASN A 17 10.09 -11.64 -9.94
CA ASN A 17 9.23 -10.47 -10.10
C ASN A 17 8.53 -10.33 -8.76
N PHE A 18 9.15 -9.56 -7.87
CA PHE A 18 8.62 -9.22 -6.59
C PHE A 18 7.40 -8.39 -6.92
N TRP A 19 6.23 -9.04 -6.89
CA TRP A 19 4.94 -8.39 -6.90
C TRP A 19 4.89 -7.55 -5.63
N VAL A 20 5.42 -6.32 -5.68
CA VAL A 20 5.19 -5.31 -4.64
C VAL A 20 3.73 -4.86 -4.83
N SER A 21 2.73 -5.69 -4.53
CA SER A 21 1.34 -5.24 -4.50
C SER A 21 1.05 -4.61 -3.14
N ALA A 22 1.16 -3.29 -3.08
CA ALA A 22 0.51 -2.44 -2.08
C ALA A 22 0.51 -1.00 -2.63
N GLY A 23 -0.68 -0.40 -2.75
CA GLY A 23 -0.93 0.94 -3.26
C GLY A 23 -0.45 2.04 -2.33
N ILE A 24 0.84 2.02 -1.99
CA ILE A 24 1.47 2.92 -1.03
C ILE A 24 2.67 3.56 -1.73
N PHE A 25 2.38 4.42 -2.69
CA PHE A 25 3.46 5.07 -3.40
C PHE A 25 4.01 6.21 -2.55
N GLN A 26 5.22 6.03 -2.00
CA GLN A 26 5.97 7.05 -1.29
C GLN A 26 6.55 8.10 -2.28
N ILE A 27 5.73 8.57 -3.24
CA ILE A 27 6.15 9.44 -4.35
C ILE A 27 6.73 10.76 -3.84
N GLY A 28 6.16 11.29 -2.75
CA GLY A 28 6.66 12.49 -2.08
C GLY A 28 8.11 12.33 -1.62
N GLU A 29 8.43 11.21 -0.97
CA GLU A 29 9.78 10.91 -0.49
C GLU A 29 10.74 10.63 -1.65
N LEU A 30 10.31 9.87 -2.67
CA LEU A 30 11.11 9.67 -3.88
C LEU A 30 11.48 11.01 -4.55
N ARG A 31 10.50 11.90 -4.68
CA ARG A 31 10.70 13.24 -5.25
C ARG A 31 11.69 14.08 -4.44
N ARG A 32 11.73 13.93 -3.11
CA ARG A 32 12.70 14.63 -2.24
C ARG A 32 14.12 14.13 -2.47
N MET A 33 14.28 12.83 -2.72
CA MET A 33 15.58 12.21 -3.01
C MET A 33 16.06 12.44 -4.44
N CYS A 34 15.15 12.68 -5.40
CA CYS A 34 15.54 13.08 -6.75
C CYS A 34 16.29 14.42 -6.75
N THR A 35 17.32 14.56 -7.56
CA THR A 35 18.03 15.83 -7.80
C THR A 35 17.57 16.49 -9.10
N ASN A 36 17.31 15.68 -10.13
CA ASN A 36 16.83 16.10 -11.45
C ASN A 36 15.42 16.71 -11.39
N MET A 37 15.24 17.88 -12.00
CA MET A 37 13.96 18.59 -12.07
C MET A 37 12.94 17.91 -13.00
N SER A 38 13.40 17.23 -14.06
CA SER A 38 12.54 16.44 -14.95
C SER A 38 11.82 15.34 -14.17
N ASP A 39 12.57 14.55 -13.41
CA ASP A 39 12.04 13.41 -12.65
C ASP A 39 11.10 13.90 -11.55
N LYS A 40 11.46 14.99 -10.86
CA LYS A 40 10.55 15.64 -9.90
C LYS A 40 9.23 16.06 -10.51
N TRP A 41 9.26 16.58 -11.73
CA TRP A 41 8.06 17.01 -12.44
C TRP A 41 7.22 15.81 -12.88
N GLN A 42 7.85 14.74 -13.40
CA GLN A 42 7.17 13.49 -13.75
C GLN A 42 6.49 12.86 -12.54
N LEU A 43 7.19 12.75 -11.40
CA LEU A 43 6.63 12.22 -10.15
C LEU A 43 5.43 13.07 -9.68
N LYS A 44 5.50 14.40 -9.82
CA LYS A 44 4.38 15.30 -9.51
C LYS A 44 3.18 15.11 -10.44
N LEU A 45 3.41 14.77 -11.71
CA LEU A 45 2.33 14.45 -12.66
C LEU A 45 1.67 13.12 -12.27
N ILE A 46 2.47 12.10 -11.97
CA ILE A 46 2.01 10.78 -11.53
C ILE A 46 1.13 10.88 -10.28
N GLU A 47 1.49 11.71 -9.29
CA GLU A 47 0.67 11.94 -8.07
C GLU A 47 -0.77 12.41 -8.38
N ARG A 48 -0.99 13.06 -9.52
CA ARG A 48 -2.28 13.63 -9.93
C ARG A 48 -3.14 12.66 -10.73
N GLU A 49 -2.58 11.54 -11.18
CA GLU A 49 -3.28 10.52 -11.96
C GLU A 49 -4.22 9.68 -11.09
N LYS A 50 -5.37 10.24 -10.69
CA LYS A 50 -6.32 9.58 -9.80
C LYS A 50 -7.17 8.50 -10.48
N ASP A 51 -7.25 8.53 -11.80
CA ASP A 51 -8.07 7.64 -12.64
C ASP A 51 -7.24 6.52 -13.29
N THR A 52 -5.94 6.47 -13.01
CA THR A 52 -5.03 5.45 -13.54
C THR A 52 -4.92 4.29 -12.55
N PRO A 53 -4.98 3.02 -13.02
CA PRO A 53 -4.73 1.86 -12.18
C PRO A 53 -3.41 1.96 -11.42
N ARG A 54 -3.41 1.58 -10.14
CA ARG A 54 -2.21 1.69 -9.29
C ARG A 54 -1.04 0.86 -9.82
N GLU A 55 -1.29 -0.28 -10.45
CA GLU A 55 -0.23 -1.07 -11.12
C GLU A 55 0.50 -0.29 -12.22
N VAL A 56 -0.23 0.55 -12.96
CA VAL A 56 0.36 1.40 -14.02
C VAL A 56 1.16 2.54 -13.39
N ILE A 57 0.66 3.13 -12.30
CA ILE A 57 1.40 4.12 -11.50
C ILE A 57 2.71 3.52 -10.97
N GLN A 58 2.65 2.31 -10.42
CA GLN A 58 3.80 1.58 -9.94
C GLN A 58 4.84 1.38 -11.04
N TYR A 59 4.41 0.94 -12.22
CA TYR A 59 5.30 0.75 -13.35
C TYR A 59 6.02 2.06 -13.73
N LYS A 60 5.29 3.19 -13.80
CA LYS A 60 5.89 4.51 -14.07
C LYS A 60 6.92 4.92 -13.02
N ILE A 61 6.63 4.69 -11.74
CA ILE A 61 7.56 4.98 -10.63
C ILE A 61 8.81 4.11 -10.72
N THR A 62 8.64 2.81 -10.95
CA THR A 62 9.76 1.86 -11.07
C THR A 62 10.70 2.26 -12.20
N ARG A 63 10.17 2.75 -13.33
CA ARG A 63 11.00 3.26 -14.43
C ARG A 63 11.88 4.44 -14.02
N ILE A 64 11.30 5.43 -13.32
CA ILE A 64 12.07 6.58 -12.79
C ILE A 64 13.11 6.07 -11.79
N LEU A 65 12.71 5.15 -10.90
CA LEU A 65 13.58 4.60 -9.86
C LEU A 65 14.82 3.90 -10.44
N MET A 66 14.68 3.17 -11.55
CA MET A 66 15.78 2.47 -12.21
C MET A 66 16.87 3.41 -12.76
N GLU A 67 16.54 4.67 -13.03
CA GLU A 67 17.48 5.68 -13.52
C GLU A 67 18.20 6.42 -12.39
N LEU A 68 17.76 6.23 -11.14
CA LEU A 68 18.34 6.88 -9.96
C LEU A 68 19.54 6.09 -9.40
N PRO A 69 20.44 6.76 -8.64
CA PRO A 69 21.51 6.11 -7.89
C PRO A 69 21.02 4.97 -6.98
N GLU A 70 21.84 3.92 -6.82
CA GLU A 70 21.49 2.69 -6.11
C GLU A 70 21.10 2.93 -4.64
N ASP A 71 21.76 3.89 -3.98
CA ASP A 71 21.45 4.30 -2.61
C ASP A 71 20.02 4.87 -2.49
N VAL A 72 19.59 5.70 -3.44
CA VAL A 72 18.22 6.21 -3.52
C VAL A 72 17.23 5.07 -3.75
N GLN A 73 17.58 4.10 -4.61
CA GLN A 73 16.73 2.94 -4.86
C GLN A 73 16.54 2.09 -3.61
N ASP A 74 17.60 1.84 -2.86
CA ASP A 74 17.58 1.04 -1.63
C ASP A 74 16.78 1.74 -0.53
N VAL A 75 17.01 3.03 -0.30
CA VAL A 75 16.22 3.81 0.68
C VAL A 75 14.75 3.81 0.30
N TYR A 76 14.42 4.01 -0.98
CA TYR A 76 13.02 3.98 -1.41
C TYR A 76 12.35 2.63 -1.16
N LYS A 77 13.03 1.51 -1.45
CA LYS A 77 12.52 0.16 -1.16
C LYS A 77 12.28 -0.03 0.34
N LYS A 78 13.20 0.42 1.19
CA LYS A 78 13.04 0.36 2.66
C LYS A 78 11.84 1.16 3.14
N LEU A 79 11.61 2.36 2.59
CA LEU A 79 10.44 3.18 2.90
C LEU A 79 9.13 2.48 2.52
N LEU A 80 9.07 1.84 1.35
CA LEU A 80 7.89 1.08 0.93
C LEU A 80 7.60 -0.11 1.86
N LEU A 81 8.63 -0.85 2.25
CA LEU A 81 8.49 -1.98 3.18
C LEU A 81 8.03 -1.52 4.57
N ALA A 82 8.62 -0.44 5.09
CA ALA A 82 8.28 0.10 6.40
C ALA A 82 6.83 0.60 6.45
N GLU A 83 6.39 1.34 5.44
CA GLU A 83 5.03 1.85 5.39
C GLU A 83 4.00 0.72 5.26
N ARG A 84 4.30 -0.32 4.48
CA ARG A 84 3.43 -1.50 4.40
C ARG A 84 3.30 -2.18 5.77
N ALA A 85 4.42 -2.45 6.43
CA ALA A 85 4.43 -3.09 7.74
C ALA A 85 3.63 -2.26 8.77
N ARG A 86 3.76 -0.93 8.72
CA ARG A 86 2.96 -0.03 9.54
C ARG A 86 1.47 -0.18 9.25
N GLN A 87 1.05 -0.12 7.98
CA GLN A 87 -0.36 -0.22 7.61
C GLN A 87 -0.96 -1.59 7.90
N ASP A 88 -0.19 -2.68 7.79
CA ASP A 88 -0.59 -4.02 8.23
C ASP A 88 -0.85 -4.01 9.76
N ALA A 89 0.09 -3.47 10.55
CA ALA A 89 -0.05 -3.39 12.00
C ALA A 89 -1.22 -2.49 12.45
N ASP A 90 -1.38 -1.31 11.84
CA ASP A 90 -2.48 -0.39 12.13
C ASP A 90 -3.84 -1.07 11.88
N PHE A 91 -3.97 -1.85 10.80
CA PHE A 91 -5.17 -2.63 10.51
C PHE A 91 -5.43 -3.72 11.56
N ASP A 92 -4.40 -4.46 11.98
CA ASP A 92 -4.54 -5.48 13.01
C ASP A 92 -4.99 -4.88 14.35
N VAL A 93 -4.45 -3.72 14.71
CA VAL A 93 -4.87 -2.95 15.90
C VAL A 93 -6.32 -2.53 15.76
N ASP A 94 -6.73 -1.95 14.63
CA ASP A 94 -8.11 -1.54 14.39
C ASP A 94 -9.09 -2.71 14.52
N MET A 95 -8.73 -3.88 13.97
CA MET A 95 -9.56 -5.09 14.07
C MET A 95 -9.70 -5.57 15.52
N ILE A 96 -8.64 -5.49 16.33
CA ILE A 96 -8.70 -5.82 17.76
C ILE A 96 -9.59 -4.82 18.51
N VAL A 97 -9.43 -3.51 18.25
CA VAL A 97 -10.23 -2.45 18.88
C VAL A 97 -11.71 -2.63 18.56
N LEU A 98 -12.06 -2.90 17.29
CA LEU A 98 -13.44 -3.14 16.87
C LEU A 98 -14.04 -4.37 17.56
N LYS A 99 -13.31 -5.49 17.59
CA LYS A 99 -13.74 -6.71 18.30
C LYS A 99 -13.97 -6.45 19.79
N ASN A 100 -13.06 -5.74 20.46
CA ASN A 100 -13.20 -5.41 21.88
C ASN A 100 -14.36 -4.45 22.18
N ARG A 101 -14.78 -3.64 21.20
CA ARG A 101 -15.94 -2.75 21.30
C ARG A 101 -17.27 -3.45 20.96
N GLY A 102 -17.25 -4.74 20.66
CA GLY A 102 -18.44 -5.51 20.29
C GLY A 102 -18.95 -5.17 18.89
N ALA A 103 -18.04 -4.82 17.96
CA ALA A 103 -18.39 -4.66 16.55
C ALA A 103 -19.12 -5.90 16.02
N SER A 104 -20.11 -5.68 15.17
CA SER A 104 -20.81 -6.77 14.49
C SER A 104 -19.89 -7.48 13.51
N GLU A 105 -20.16 -8.76 13.23
CA GLU A 105 -19.46 -9.51 12.16
C GLU A 105 -19.55 -8.79 10.81
N HIS A 106 -20.68 -8.16 10.52
CA HIS A 106 -20.86 -7.36 9.30
C HIS A 106 -19.90 -6.15 9.22
N LEU A 107 -19.61 -5.50 10.34
CA LEU A 107 -18.60 -4.43 10.39
C LEU A 107 -17.18 -4.97 10.22
N LEU A 108 -16.86 -6.11 10.81
CA LEU A 108 -15.56 -6.76 10.66
C LEU A 108 -15.32 -7.18 9.21
N ASP A 109 -16.30 -7.84 8.57
CA ASP A 109 -16.28 -8.21 7.16
C ASP A 109 -16.11 -6.98 6.25
N ALA A 110 -16.80 -5.88 6.57
CA ALA A 110 -16.68 -4.63 5.82
C ALA A 110 -15.26 -4.04 5.91
N MET A 111 -14.59 -4.15 7.06
CA MET A 111 -13.21 -3.69 7.24
C MET A 111 -12.22 -4.55 6.46
N GLU A 112 -12.41 -5.86 6.44
CA GLU A 112 -11.62 -6.78 5.60
C GLU A 112 -11.83 -6.50 4.10
N ALA A 113 -13.08 -6.25 3.68
CA ALA A 113 -13.38 -5.87 2.29
C ALA A 113 -12.69 -4.56 1.89
N ILE A 114 -12.72 -3.54 2.76
CA ILE A 114 -12.00 -2.28 2.56
C ILE A 114 -10.49 -2.55 2.44
N ARG A 115 -9.92 -3.41 3.30
CA ARG A 115 -8.50 -3.77 3.23
C ARG A 115 -8.14 -4.40 1.88
N ASN A 116 -8.95 -5.34 1.42
CA ASN A 116 -8.73 -6.01 0.14
C ASN A 116 -8.79 -5.03 -1.04
N ILE A 117 -9.74 -4.09 -1.03
CA ILE A 117 -9.86 -3.04 -2.06
C ILE A 117 -8.65 -2.09 -2.06
N THR A 118 -8.14 -1.74 -0.89
CA THR A 118 -6.92 -0.91 -0.76
C THR A 118 -5.67 -1.65 -1.25
N LEU A 119 -5.62 -2.98 -1.08
CA LEU A 119 -4.52 -3.81 -1.57
C LEU A 119 -4.62 -4.15 -3.07
N ASP A 120 -5.79 -4.03 -3.68
CA ASP A 120 -5.99 -4.27 -5.10
C ASP A 120 -5.26 -3.21 -5.95
N MET A 121 -4.26 -3.62 -6.72
CA MET A 121 -3.47 -2.72 -7.56
C MET A 121 -4.11 -2.43 -8.92
N SER A 122 -5.13 -3.20 -9.32
CA SER A 122 -5.84 -3.01 -10.58
C SER A 122 -6.77 -1.79 -10.54
N LEU A 123 -7.21 -1.39 -9.35
CA LEU A 123 -8.07 -0.24 -9.16
C LEU A 123 -7.28 1.08 -9.22
N SER A 124 -7.96 2.13 -9.70
CA SER A 124 -7.49 3.49 -9.54
C SER A 124 -7.75 4.01 -8.12
N LEU A 125 -7.09 5.10 -7.73
CA LEU A 125 -7.38 5.77 -6.45
C LEU A 125 -8.83 6.29 -6.38
N ARG A 126 -9.40 6.68 -7.53
CA ARG A 126 -10.78 7.14 -7.59
C ARG A 126 -11.76 5.98 -7.39
N ASP A 127 -11.49 4.83 -8.00
CA ASP A 127 -12.40 3.68 -7.91
C ASP A 127 -12.34 3.01 -6.54
N GLU A 128 -11.14 2.85 -5.98
CA GLU A 128 -10.97 2.45 -4.58
C GLU A 128 -11.81 3.32 -3.63
N ARG A 129 -11.72 4.64 -3.75
CA ARG A 129 -12.51 5.57 -2.93
C ARG A 129 -14.01 5.41 -3.13
N LYS A 130 -14.48 5.12 -4.35
CA LYS A 130 -15.90 4.88 -4.62
C LYS A 130 -16.36 3.59 -3.94
N GLU A 131 -15.60 2.51 -4.09
CA GLU A 131 -15.95 1.20 -3.52
C GLU A 131 -15.95 1.23 -1.99
N ILE A 132 -14.90 1.79 -1.37
CA ILE A 132 -14.85 2.00 0.08
C ILE A 132 -16.05 2.84 0.55
N LYS A 133 -16.43 3.88 -0.20
CA LYS A 133 -17.59 4.71 0.14
C LYS A 133 -18.91 3.94 0.04
N MET A 134 -19.04 3.00 -0.89
CA MET A 134 -20.23 2.14 -0.98
C MET A 134 -20.32 1.19 0.21
N ILE A 135 -19.22 0.56 0.59
CA ILE A 135 -19.15 -0.32 1.77
C ILE A 135 -19.48 0.45 3.05
N LYS A 136 -18.90 1.63 3.25
CA LYS A 136 -19.21 2.45 4.44
C LYS A 136 -20.68 2.85 4.51
N ARG A 137 -21.35 2.99 3.37
CA ARG A 137 -22.78 3.31 3.28
C ARG A 137 -23.70 2.11 3.50
N SER A 138 -23.23 0.88 3.30
CA SER A 138 -24.02 -0.33 3.58
C SER A 138 -24.03 -0.70 5.06
N LEU A 139 -23.13 -0.13 5.86
CA LEU A 139 -23.13 -0.28 7.32
C LEU A 139 -24.38 0.33 7.95
N ASN A 140 -24.89 -0.32 9.00
CA ASN A 140 -25.99 0.20 9.80
C ASN A 140 -25.52 1.37 10.70
N LYS A 141 -26.46 2.04 11.38
CA LYS A 141 -26.13 3.20 12.22
C LYS A 141 -25.24 2.86 13.41
N GLU A 142 -25.46 1.71 14.05
CA GLU A 142 -24.68 1.27 15.22
C GLU A 142 -23.21 1.01 14.82
N ASP A 143 -23.00 0.32 13.71
CA ASP A 143 -21.67 0.06 13.13
C ASP A 143 -20.99 1.38 12.73
N GLN A 144 -21.73 2.34 12.16
CA GLN A 144 -21.21 3.66 11.83
C GLN A 144 -20.79 4.45 13.07
N GLU A 145 -21.54 4.37 14.17
CA GLU A 145 -21.21 5.02 15.44
C GLU A 145 -19.95 4.42 16.07
N ILE A 146 -19.79 3.09 16.05
CA ILE A 146 -18.58 2.41 16.53
C ILE A 146 -17.38 2.85 15.70
N LEU A 147 -17.50 2.84 14.37
CA LEU A 147 -16.44 3.26 13.45
C LEU A 147 -16.04 4.73 13.66
N GLN A 148 -17.02 5.62 13.85
CA GLN A 148 -16.77 7.04 14.06
C GLN A 148 -16.04 7.30 15.38
N LYS A 149 -16.45 6.62 16.47
CA LYS A 149 -15.77 6.72 17.77
C LYS A 149 -14.33 6.22 17.72
N CYS A 150 -14.03 5.19 16.93
CA CYS A 150 -12.64 4.75 16.70
C CYS A 150 -11.81 5.86 16.04
N SER A 151 -12.37 6.60 15.08
CA SER A 151 -11.63 7.65 14.36
C SER A 151 -11.43 8.99 15.10
N THR A 152 -12.25 9.31 16.11
CA THR A 152 -12.19 10.59 16.84
C THR A 152 -11.35 10.57 18.11
N GLU A 153 -11.09 9.40 18.72
CA GLU A 153 -10.31 9.32 19.97
C GLU A 153 -8.79 9.40 19.75
N ASP A 154 -8.30 9.13 18.53
CA ASP A 154 -6.91 9.39 18.13
C ASP A 154 -6.57 10.89 18.06
N ILE A 155 -7.59 11.76 17.98
CA ILE A 155 -7.41 13.23 17.98
C ILE A 155 -7.41 13.79 19.41
N ALA A 156 -7.97 13.07 20.38
CA ALA A 156 -8.08 13.53 21.77
C ALA A 156 -6.90 13.08 22.67
N SER A 157 -5.97 12.29 22.14
CA SER A 157 -4.84 11.70 22.90
C SER A 157 -3.47 12.31 22.54
N HIS A 158 -3.43 13.41 21.79
CA HIS A 158 -2.25 14.22 21.48
C HIS A 158 -2.50 15.71 21.75
#